data_AF-A0A7X7U4H3-F1
#
_entry.id   AF-A0A7X7U4H3-F1
#
_cell.length_a   1.000
_cell.length_b   1.000
_cell.length_c   1.000
_cell.angle_alpha   90.00
_cell.angle_beta   90.00
_cell.angle_gamma   90.00
#
_symmetry.space_group_name_H-M   'P 1'
#
loop_
_entity.id
_entity.type
_entity.pdbx_description
1 polymer ?
#
loop_
_entity_poly.entity_id
_entity_poly.type
_entity_poly.pdbx_seq_one_letter_code
_entity_poly.pdbx_strand_id
1 'polypeptide(L)'
;MFAMPILAVFQLIPFLWQMFVAMAVSTGVSLLLARKQKGAKPAGKEDFDLPTAEEGRPYPVLFGCRRIRSPNAVSPLIQLSVKAKKKRSGIGSKTTVAHYYSVGLHLGVCQANIDGIRQIWVADTCVWPVLNDPTSQASDGQTLATIAAGECFGGYKREGGISGPVHIQYGRSDQTLDSYLSAQLGADQPAYRGFTGVILALVYIGTLPQIKPWSFLGKRTDTLTDGSAMWYISKAAVGSEGDLNAIHILYEL
;
A
#
# COMPACT_ATOMS: atom_id res chain seq x y z
N MET A 1 -69.29 33.21 -9.56
CA MET A 1 -68.81 31.83 -9.77
C MET A 1 -68.84 31.58 -11.28
N PHE A 2 -67.73 31.87 -11.97
CA PHE A 2 -67.69 31.89 -13.44
C PHE A 2 -67.72 30.46 -13.98
N ALA A 3 -68.84 30.09 -14.64
CA ALA A 3 -68.94 28.84 -15.38
C ALA A 3 -68.02 28.93 -16.61
N MET A 4 -66.95 28.13 -16.65
CA MET A 4 -66.14 27.98 -17.86
C MET A 4 -67.04 27.46 -18.99
N PRO A 5 -67.02 28.07 -20.18
CA PRO A 5 -67.79 27.57 -21.32
C PRO A 5 -67.31 26.17 -21.69
N ILE A 6 -68.24 25.25 -21.93
CA ILE A 6 -67.98 23.83 -22.26
C ILE A 6 -66.97 23.68 -23.43
N LEU A 7 -66.93 24.66 -24.33
CA LEU A 7 -65.97 24.76 -25.43
C LEU A 7 -64.50 24.86 -24.97
N ALA A 8 -64.23 25.52 -23.85
CA ALA A 8 -62.88 25.68 -23.29
C ALA A 8 -62.36 24.37 -22.68
N VAL A 9 -63.23 23.57 -22.05
CA VAL A 9 -62.89 22.25 -21.49
C VAL A 9 -62.53 21.25 -22.59
N PHE A 10 -63.23 21.32 -23.73
CA PHE A 10 -63.01 20.43 -24.87
C PHE A 10 -61.66 20.68 -25.58
N GLN A 11 -61.12 21.90 -25.50
CA GLN A 11 -59.81 22.27 -26.04
C GLN A 11 -58.66 22.04 -25.02
N LEU A 12 -58.98 22.00 -23.73
CA LEU A 12 -58.00 21.84 -22.63
C LEU A 12 -57.42 20.42 -22.54
N ILE A 13 -58.25 19.41 -22.76
CA ILE A 13 -57.83 17.98 -22.69
C ILE A 13 -56.75 17.65 -23.75
N PRO A 14 -56.94 17.96 -25.06
CA PRO A 14 -55.91 17.70 -26.06
C PRO A 14 -54.64 18.55 -25.86
N PHE A 15 -54.79 19.78 -25.34
CA PHE A 15 -53.64 20.63 -24.99
C PHE A 15 -52.82 20.05 -23.83
N LEU A 16 -53.46 19.57 -22.76
CA LEU A 16 -52.78 18.92 -21.63
C LEU A 16 -52.12 17.60 -22.06
N TRP A 17 -52.74 16.84 -22.95
CA TRP A 17 -52.14 15.64 -23.53
C TRP A 17 -50.88 15.97 -24.36
N GLN A 18 -50.93 17.00 -25.19
CA GLN A 18 -49.75 17.47 -25.93
C GLN A 18 -48.63 17.96 -25.02
N MET A 19 -48.96 18.67 -23.94
CA MET A 19 -47.95 19.05 -22.93
C MET A 19 -47.33 17.84 -22.23
N PHE A 20 -48.12 16.82 -21.93
CA PHE A 20 -47.61 15.60 -21.28
C PHE A 20 -46.70 14.81 -22.22
N VAL A 21 -47.08 14.67 -23.49
CA VAL A 21 -46.24 14.05 -24.54
C VAL A 21 -44.97 14.86 -24.75
N ALA A 22 -45.06 16.19 -24.86
CA ALA A 22 -43.89 17.06 -25.03
C ALA A 22 -42.93 16.97 -23.82
N MET A 23 -43.46 16.92 -22.60
CA MET A 23 -42.66 16.75 -21.38
C MET A 23 -42.00 15.37 -21.32
N ALA A 24 -42.70 14.31 -21.72
CA ALA A 24 -42.15 12.95 -21.78
C ALA A 24 -41.04 12.83 -22.84
N VAL A 25 -41.23 13.42 -24.02
CA VAL A 25 -40.23 13.46 -25.10
C VAL A 25 -39.03 14.30 -24.67
N SER A 26 -39.25 15.49 -24.09
CA SER A 26 -38.19 16.36 -23.56
C SER A 26 -37.35 15.67 -22.47
N THR A 27 -38.01 14.96 -21.55
CA THR A 27 -37.33 14.22 -20.47
C THR A 27 -36.58 13.02 -21.04
N GLY A 28 -37.15 12.30 -22.01
CA GLY A 28 -36.50 11.20 -22.70
C GLY A 28 -35.25 11.64 -23.48
N VAL A 29 -35.34 12.75 -24.22
CA VAL A 29 -34.19 13.35 -24.91
C VAL A 29 -33.15 13.86 -23.93
N SER A 30 -33.56 14.48 -22.82
CA SER A 30 -32.63 14.92 -21.77
C SER A 30 -31.91 13.77 -21.08
N LEU A 31 -32.58 12.62 -20.89
CA LEU A 31 -31.95 11.40 -20.36
C LEU A 31 -31.01 10.75 -21.38
N LEU A 32 -31.29 10.86 -22.68
CA LEU A 32 -30.41 10.38 -23.74
C LEU A 32 -29.18 11.29 -23.95
N LEU A 33 -29.37 12.60 -23.81
CA LEU A 33 -28.32 13.62 -23.91
C LEU A 33 -27.57 13.84 -22.60
N ALA A 34 -28.03 13.24 -21.49
CA ALA A 34 -27.32 13.26 -20.22
C ALA A 34 -25.91 12.74 -20.44
N ARG A 35 -24.93 13.65 -20.37
CA ARG A 35 -23.54 13.36 -20.66
C ARG A 35 -23.07 12.27 -19.70
N LYS A 36 -22.74 11.09 -20.23
CA LYS A 36 -22.09 10.03 -19.46
C LYS A 36 -20.89 10.64 -18.74
N GLN A 37 -20.92 10.64 -17.41
CA GLN A 37 -19.79 11.11 -16.61
C GLN A 37 -18.55 10.35 -17.07
N LYS A 38 -17.54 11.07 -17.58
CA LYS A 38 -16.23 10.49 -17.88
C LYS A 38 -15.65 10.04 -16.54
N GLY A 39 -15.43 8.73 -16.39
CA GLY A 39 -14.84 8.17 -15.18
C GLY A 39 -13.47 8.78 -14.89
N ALA A 40 -13.05 8.73 -13.63
CA ALA A 40 -11.74 9.22 -13.21
C ALA A 40 -10.63 8.60 -14.06
N LYS A 41 -9.70 9.42 -14.57
CA LYS A 41 -8.50 8.94 -15.26
C LYS A 41 -7.52 8.35 -14.23
N PRO A 42 -6.83 7.24 -14.54
CA PRO A 42 -5.76 6.73 -13.68
C PRO A 42 -4.55 7.68 -13.71
N ALA A 43 -3.82 7.75 -12.61
CA ALA A 43 -2.53 8.44 -12.56
C ALA A 43 -1.48 7.67 -13.37
N GLY A 44 -0.62 8.39 -14.09
CA GLY A 44 0.55 7.82 -14.77
C GLY A 44 1.68 7.50 -13.79
N LYS A 45 2.76 6.88 -14.28
CA LYS A 45 3.97 6.60 -13.48
C LYS A 45 4.65 7.90 -12.99
N GLU A 46 4.57 8.95 -13.80
CA GLU A 46 5.18 10.26 -13.52
C GLU A 46 4.38 11.09 -12.49
N ASP A 47 3.08 10.81 -12.35
CA ASP A 47 2.20 11.47 -11.39
C ASP A 47 2.27 10.85 -9.98
N PHE A 48 3.09 9.81 -9.82
CA PHE A 48 3.09 8.97 -8.63
C PHE A 48 4.20 9.40 -7.68
N ASP A 49 3.83 9.71 -6.44
CA ASP A 49 4.77 10.13 -5.40
C ASP A 49 5.52 8.90 -4.85
N LEU A 50 6.75 8.72 -5.33
CA LEU A 50 7.64 7.63 -4.96
C LEU A 50 8.49 8.03 -3.74
N PRO A 51 8.81 7.08 -2.84
CA PRO A 51 9.73 7.35 -1.75
C PRO A 51 11.09 7.79 -2.31
N THR A 52 11.73 8.70 -1.59
CA THR A 52 13.01 9.27 -1.97
C THR A 52 14.05 8.18 -2.18
N ALA A 53 14.83 8.31 -3.26
CA ALA A 53 16.04 7.53 -3.53
C ALA A 53 17.23 8.46 -3.40
N GLU A 54 17.72 8.64 -2.17
CA GLU A 54 18.90 9.47 -1.89
C GLU A 54 20.16 8.59 -1.90
N GLU A 55 21.12 8.91 -2.75
CA GLU A 55 22.45 8.31 -2.73
C GLU A 55 23.26 8.85 -1.54
N GLY A 56 24.03 7.98 -0.88
CA GLY A 56 24.87 8.36 0.27
C GLY A 56 24.14 8.47 1.61
N ARG A 57 22.82 8.23 1.66
CA ARG A 57 22.09 8.13 2.93
C ARG A 57 22.61 6.93 3.73
N PRO A 58 23.15 7.14 4.96
CA PRO A 58 23.70 6.03 5.74
C PRO A 58 22.59 5.07 6.18
N TYR A 59 22.87 3.77 6.13
CA TYR A 59 21.99 2.78 6.72
C TYR A 59 22.09 2.83 8.24
N PRO A 60 20.97 2.96 8.97
CA PRO A 60 21.01 2.94 10.41
C PRO A 60 21.42 1.55 10.91
N VAL A 61 22.18 1.51 12.00
CA VAL A 61 22.46 0.29 12.75
C VAL A 61 21.35 0.10 13.78
N LEU A 62 20.68 -1.04 13.75
CA LEU A 62 19.64 -1.38 14.72
C LEU A 62 20.29 -2.00 15.96
N PHE A 63 19.90 -1.56 17.15
CA PHE A 63 20.22 -2.23 18.41
C PHE A 63 18.92 -2.46 19.18
N GLY A 64 18.68 -3.71 19.61
CA GLY A 64 17.45 -4.10 20.29
C GLY A 64 16.24 -4.14 19.36
N CYS A 65 15.05 -4.00 19.95
CA CYS A 65 13.77 -3.99 19.24
C CYS A 65 13.28 -2.56 19.01
N ARG A 66 13.43 -2.01 17.81
CA ARG A 66 13.08 -0.61 17.49
C ARG A 66 12.42 -0.46 16.13
N ARG A 67 11.51 0.51 16.03
CA ARG A 67 10.82 0.85 14.79
C ARG A 67 11.67 1.78 13.94
N ILE A 68 12.06 1.31 12.78
CA ILE A 68 12.83 2.03 11.77
C ILE A 68 11.85 2.68 10.79
N ARG A 69 12.00 3.99 10.58
CA ARG A 69 11.11 4.81 9.74
C ARG A 69 11.86 5.31 8.52
N SER A 70 11.11 5.64 7.47
CA SER A 70 11.64 6.25 6.24
C SER A 70 12.72 5.38 5.59
N PRO A 71 12.37 4.15 5.15
CA PRO A 71 13.29 3.34 4.35
C PRO A 71 13.58 4.04 3.01
N ASN A 72 14.78 3.82 2.49
CA ASN A 72 15.23 4.39 1.20
C ASN A 72 14.95 3.39 0.07
N ALA A 73 14.64 3.85 -1.15
CA ALA A 73 14.60 2.94 -2.29
C ALA A 73 16.03 2.55 -2.73
N VAL A 74 16.29 1.26 -2.99
CA VAL A 74 17.68 0.75 -3.17
C VAL A 74 17.96 0.09 -4.52
N SER A 75 16.94 -0.37 -5.23
CA SER A 75 17.10 -1.02 -6.53
C SER A 75 16.38 -0.21 -7.61
N PRO A 76 16.71 -0.42 -8.90
CA PRO A 76 15.99 0.22 -10.00
C PRO A 76 14.55 -0.31 -10.17
N LEU A 77 14.11 -1.26 -9.33
CA LEU A 77 12.76 -1.80 -9.37
C LEU A 77 11.73 -0.73 -8.99
N ILE A 78 10.97 -0.29 -9.98
CA ILE A 78 9.75 0.49 -9.80
C ILE A 78 8.70 -0.07 -10.77
N GLN A 79 7.92 -1.05 -10.29
CA GLN A 79 6.79 -1.62 -11.03
C GLN A 79 5.49 -1.00 -10.53
N LEU A 80 4.68 -0.43 -11.43
CA LEU A 80 3.34 0.04 -11.09
C LEU A 80 2.30 -0.75 -11.85
N SER A 81 1.24 -1.15 -11.15
CA SER A 81 0.04 -1.76 -11.75
C SER A 81 -1.21 -1.04 -11.27
N VAL A 82 -2.12 -0.76 -12.20
CA VAL A 82 -3.37 -0.04 -11.93
C VAL A 82 -4.55 -0.89 -12.36
N LYS A 83 -5.49 -1.16 -11.45
CA LYS A 83 -6.73 -1.88 -11.74
C LYS A 83 -7.95 -0.99 -11.47
N ALA A 84 -8.78 -0.79 -12.49
CA ALA A 84 -10.00 0.02 -12.36
C ALA A 84 -11.15 -0.79 -11.74
N LYS A 85 -11.75 -0.27 -10.66
CA LYS A 85 -13.03 -0.75 -10.13
C LYS A 85 -14.18 -0.15 -10.92
N LYS A 86 -15.00 -1.00 -11.54
CA LYS A 86 -16.18 -0.56 -12.30
C LYS A 86 -17.47 -0.90 -11.55
N LYS A 87 -18.39 0.06 -11.44
CA LYS A 87 -19.74 -0.14 -10.89
C LYS A 87 -20.76 0.13 -11.99
N ARG A 88 -21.90 -0.57 -11.94
CA ARG A 88 -23.01 -0.31 -12.86
C ARG A 88 -23.57 1.09 -12.60
N SER A 89 -23.74 1.86 -13.67
CA SER A 89 -24.36 3.18 -13.68
C SER A 89 -25.48 3.17 -14.71
N GLY A 90 -26.73 3.32 -14.29
CA GLY A 90 -27.90 3.28 -15.15
C GLY A 90 -28.11 1.95 -15.91
N ILE A 91 -28.85 2.03 -17.01
CA ILE A 91 -29.22 0.88 -17.85
C ILE A 91 -28.00 0.51 -18.71
N GLY A 92 -27.31 -0.56 -18.32
CA GLY A 92 -26.26 -1.21 -19.11
C GLY A 92 -24.87 -0.58 -19.08
N SER A 93 -24.70 0.64 -18.54
CA SER A 93 -23.39 1.29 -18.51
C SER A 93 -22.60 0.96 -17.23
N LYS A 94 -21.27 0.91 -17.32
CA LYS A 94 -20.36 0.74 -16.18
C LYS A 94 -19.47 1.98 -16.09
N THR A 95 -19.38 2.59 -14.92
CA THR A 95 -18.48 3.71 -14.64
C THR A 95 -17.35 3.27 -13.72
N THR A 96 -16.15 3.79 -13.95
CA THR A 96 -15.02 3.58 -13.04
C THR A 96 -15.24 4.39 -11.78
N VAL A 97 -15.30 3.70 -10.64
CA VAL A 97 -15.56 4.30 -9.32
C VAL A 97 -14.30 4.47 -8.48
N ALA A 98 -13.25 3.70 -8.77
CA ALA A 98 -11.95 3.81 -8.11
C ALA A 98 -10.87 3.16 -8.98
N HIS A 99 -9.62 3.54 -8.75
CA HIS A 99 -8.45 2.83 -9.24
C HIS A 99 -7.73 2.20 -8.05
N TYR A 100 -7.23 0.99 -8.24
CA TYR A 100 -6.43 0.27 -7.27
C TYR A 100 -4.98 0.27 -7.74
N TYR A 101 -4.09 0.79 -6.93
CA TYR A 101 -2.67 0.90 -7.23
C TYR A 101 -1.91 -0.22 -6.52
N SER A 102 -1.05 -0.92 -7.26
CA SER A 102 -0.11 -1.89 -6.73
C SER A 102 1.30 -1.51 -7.15
N VAL A 103 2.26 -1.68 -6.24
CA VAL A 103 3.65 -1.29 -6.45
C VAL A 103 4.62 -2.45 -6.18
N GLY A 104 5.58 -2.59 -7.09
CA GLY A 104 6.82 -3.33 -6.92
C GLY A 104 7.94 -2.38 -6.56
N LEU A 105 8.52 -2.52 -5.37
CA LEU A 105 9.57 -1.63 -4.87
C LEU A 105 10.53 -2.37 -3.94
N HIS A 106 11.83 -2.05 -4.00
CA HIS A 106 12.82 -2.53 -3.05
C HIS A 106 13.26 -1.40 -2.12
N LEU A 107 13.02 -1.59 -0.83
CA LEU A 107 13.30 -0.66 0.26
C LEU A 107 14.45 -1.15 1.13
N GLY A 108 15.47 -0.33 1.34
CA GLY A 108 16.53 -0.55 2.32
C GLY A 108 16.14 0.01 3.68
N VAL A 109 16.23 -0.81 4.73
CA VAL A 109 15.71 -0.50 6.06
C VAL A 109 16.82 -0.13 7.03
N CYS A 110 17.78 -1.03 7.22
CA CYS A 110 18.91 -0.86 8.14
C CYS A 110 20.09 -1.71 7.70
N GLN A 111 21.19 -1.68 8.45
CA GLN A 111 22.29 -2.61 8.23
C GLN A 111 21.84 -4.08 8.33
N ALA A 112 22.60 -4.99 7.72
CA ALA A 112 22.32 -6.42 7.71
C ALA A 112 22.40 -7.05 9.11
N ASN A 113 22.15 -8.36 9.14
CA ASN A 113 22.37 -9.23 10.30
C ASN A 113 21.48 -8.89 11.50
N ILE A 114 20.23 -8.48 11.25
CA ILE A 114 19.22 -8.40 12.31
C ILE A 114 18.57 -9.78 12.54
N ASP A 115 17.92 -9.95 13.68
CA ASP A 115 17.23 -11.21 14.02
C ASP A 115 15.95 -11.36 13.20
N GLY A 116 15.19 -10.26 13.04
CA GLY A 116 13.91 -10.31 12.36
C GLY A 116 13.24 -8.95 12.16
N ILE A 117 12.41 -8.86 11.11
CA ILE A 117 11.36 -7.84 11.03
C ILE A 117 10.09 -8.43 11.65
N ARG A 118 9.65 -7.82 12.75
CA ARG A 118 8.57 -8.32 13.59
C ARG A 118 7.22 -7.67 13.32
N GLN A 119 7.21 -6.45 12.80
CA GLN A 119 5.99 -5.76 12.39
C GLN A 119 6.24 -4.89 11.17
N ILE A 120 5.21 -4.76 10.35
CA ILE A 120 5.17 -3.82 9.22
C ILE A 120 4.07 -2.81 9.49
N TRP A 121 4.43 -1.55 9.39
CA TRP A 121 3.56 -0.42 9.67
C TRP A 121 3.46 0.47 8.44
N VAL A 122 2.24 0.92 8.14
CA VAL A 122 1.98 1.89 7.08
C VAL A 122 1.20 3.05 7.68
N ALA A 123 1.74 4.25 7.56
CA ALA A 123 1.36 5.39 8.38
C ALA A 123 1.37 4.99 9.88
N ASP A 124 0.24 5.08 10.55
CA ASP A 124 0.07 4.73 11.97
C ASP A 124 -0.66 3.40 12.20
N THR A 125 -0.82 2.59 11.14
CA THR A 125 -1.51 1.29 11.19
C THR A 125 -0.50 0.15 11.11
N CYS A 126 -0.49 -0.72 12.12
CA CYS A 126 0.18 -2.02 12.03
C CYS A 126 -0.60 -2.89 11.04
N VAL A 127 0.01 -3.26 9.91
CA VAL A 127 -0.66 -4.03 8.85
C VAL A 127 -0.24 -5.50 8.83
N TRP A 128 0.84 -5.85 9.53
CA TRP A 128 1.35 -7.20 9.69
C TRP A 128 2.19 -7.30 10.98
N PRO A 129 2.15 -8.42 11.72
CA PRO A 129 1.52 -9.70 11.38
C PRO A 129 -0.01 -9.73 11.55
N VAL A 130 -0.53 -8.90 12.46
CA VAL A 130 -1.95 -8.80 12.76
C VAL A 130 -2.37 -7.35 12.60
N LEU A 131 -3.44 -7.13 11.83
CA LEU A 131 -3.96 -5.80 11.54
C LEU A 131 -4.40 -5.10 12.84
N ASN A 132 -3.92 -3.86 13.06
CA ASN A 132 -4.23 -3.00 14.20
C ASN A 132 -3.87 -3.58 15.58
N ASP A 133 -2.95 -4.53 15.64
CA ASP A 133 -2.42 -5.04 16.90
C ASP A 133 -0.92 -4.68 17.05
N PRO A 134 -0.59 -3.67 17.88
CA PRO A 134 0.79 -3.29 18.13
C PRO A 134 1.55 -4.26 19.05
N THR A 135 0.85 -5.21 19.69
CA THR A 135 1.45 -6.17 20.62
C THR A 135 1.84 -7.47 19.92
N SER A 136 1.14 -7.82 18.84
CA SER A 136 1.47 -8.97 18.01
C SER A 136 2.75 -8.75 17.21
N GLN A 137 3.72 -9.65 17.36
CA GLN A 137 5.00 -9.62 16.68
C GLN A 137 5.24 -10.96 15.96
N ALA A 138 5.80 -10.89 14.75
CA ALA A 138 6.18 -12.08 14.02
C ALA A 138 7.45 -12.71 14.60
N SER A 139 7.65 -13.99 14.31
CA SER A 139 8.88 -14.70 14.67
C SER A 139 10.11 -14.12 13.98
N ASP A 140 11.25 -14.25 14.64
CA ASP A 140 12.55 -13.89 14.05
C ASP A 140 12.85 -14.79 12.83
N GLY A 141 13.63 -14.27 11.88
CA GLY A 141 14.03 -14.98 10.66
C GLY A 141 12.96 -15.13 9.58
N GLN A 142 11.74 -14.58 9.74
CA GLN A 142 10.72 -14.60 8.70
C GLN A 142 11.19 -13.88 7.44
N THR A 143 11.16 -14.56 6.28
CA THR A 143 11.59 -13.99 5.00
C THR A 143 10.43 -13.61 4.08
N LEU A 144 9.19 -13.95 4.45
CA LEU A 144 8.00 -13.62 3.69
C LEU A 144 6.87 -13.18 4.63
N ALA A 145 6.39 -11.95 4.42
CA ALA A 145 5.21 -11.41 5.07
C ALA A 145 4.08 -11.25 4.05
N THR A 146 2.91 -11.83 4.34
CA THR A 146 1.71 -11.63 3.50
C THR A 146 0.76 -10.67 4.21
N ILE A 147 0.63 -9.47 3.67
CA ILE A 147 -0.24 -8.44 4.25
C ILE A 147 -1.68 -8.66 3.76
N ALA A 148 -2.63 -8.73 4.69
CA ALA A 148 -4.05 -8.92 4.44
C ALA A 148 -4.90 -7.76 5.00
N ALA A 149 -4.49 -6.51 4.71
CA ALA A 149 -5.08 -5.28 5.25
C ALA A 149 -5.73 -4.42 4.16
N GLY A 150 -6.35 -5.05 3.15
CA GLY A 150 -6.81 -4.37 1.91
C GLY A 150 -7.88 -3.28 2.09
N GLU A 151 -8.48 -3.16 3.28
CA GLU A 151 -9.47 -2.11 3.58
C GLU A 151 -9.12 -1.30 4.84
N CYS A 152 -7.90 -1.41 5.37
CA CYS A 152 -7.52 -0.77 6.64
C CYS A 152 -7.65 0.76 6.64
N PHE A 153 -7.66 1.40 5.47
CA PHE A 153 -7.86 2.84 5.29
C PHE A 153 -9.27 3.18 4.77
N GLY A 154 -10.27 2.38 5.17
CA GLY A 154 -11.68 2.62 4.87
C GLY A 154 -12.12 2.15 3.48
N GLY A 155 -11.34 1.25 2.86
CA GLY A 155 -11.66 0.62 1.60
C GLY A 155 -11.76 1.60 0.42
N TYR A 156 -12.28 1.12 -0.71
CA TYR A 156 -12.25 1.88 -1.98
C TYR A 156 -13.03 3.21 -1.97
N LYS A 157 -13.92 3.41 -1.00
CA LYS A 157 -14.68 4.66 -0.84
C LYS A 157 -13.85 5.75 -0.15
N ARG A 158 -12.76 5.37 0.51
CA ARG A 158 -11.78 6.25 1.13
C ARG A 158 -10.43 6.03 0.43
N GLU A 159 -9.46 5.47 1.12
CA GLU A 159 -8.07 5.39 0.63
C GLU A 159 -7.63 3.95 0.33
N GLY A 160 -8.52 2.97 0.53
CA GLY A 160 -8.23 1.56 0.30
C GLY A 160 -7.60 0.89 1.52
N GLY A 161 -6.45 0.26 1.31
CA GLY A 161 -5.69 -0.47 2.31
C GLY A 161 -4.42 -1.05 1.70
N ILE A 162 -3.76 -1.95 2.43
CA ILE A 162 -2.50 -2.58 2.00
C ILE A 162 -2.68 -4.08 1.89
N SER A 163 -2.31 -4.70 0.76
CA SER A 163 -2.36 -6.16 0.66
C SER A 163 -1.39 -6.73 -0.37
N GLY A 164 -0.75 -7.83 -0.03
CA GLY A 164 0.15 -8.53 -0.94
C GLY A 164 1.37 -9.10 -0.23
N PRO A 165 2.21 -9.82 -0.98
CA PRO A 165 3.44 -10.38 -0.47
C PRO A 165 4.54 -9.33 -0.32
N VAL A 166 5.29 -9.43 0.78
CA VAL A 166 6.45 -8.63 1.11
C VAL A 166 7.59 -9.56 1.44
N HIS A 167 8.64 -9.57 0.64
CA HIS A 167 9.82 -10.40 0.89
C HIS A 167 10.81 -9.62 1.76
N ILE A 168 11.40 -10.30 2.74
CA ILE A 168 12.34 -9.70 3.69
C ILE A 168 13.71 -10.35 3.48
N GLN A 169 14.69 -9.51 3.22
CA GLN A 169 16.09 -9.88 2.99
C GLN A 169 16.94 -9.34 4.13
N TYR A 170 17.57 -10.21 4.92
CA TYR A 170 18.38 -9.83 6.09
C TYR A 170 19.83 -9.45 5.75
N GLY A 171 20.20 -9.53 4.47
CA GLY A 171 21.50 -9.09 3.96
C GLY A 171 22.68 -9.97 4.38
N ARG A 172 22.42 -11.19 4.84
CA ARG A 172 23.44 -12.15 5.27
C ARG A 172 24.34 -12.57 4.10
N SER A 173 25.54 -13.06 4.40
CA SER A 173 26.55 -13.44 3.41
C SER A 173 26.09 -14.57 2.48
N ASP A 174 25.22 -15.45 2.97
CA ASP A 174 24.63 -16.59 2.25
C ASP A 174 23.32 -16.26 1.51
N GLN A 175 22.82 -15.03 1.60
CA GLN A 175 21.57 -14.63 0.98
C GLN A 175 21.60 -14.83 -0.54
N THR A 176 20.58 -15.47 -1.09
CA THR A 176 20.43 -15.73 -2.52
C THR A 176 19.60 -14.64 -3.21
N LEU A 177 19.53 -14.69 -4.55
CA LEU A 177 18.70 -13.79 -5.34
C LEU A 177 17.22 -13.97 -5.00
N ASP A 178 16.51 -12.86 -4.85
CA ASP A 178 15.06 -12.87 -4.65
C ASP A 178 14.34 -13.27 -5.95
N SER A 179 13.31 -14.11 -5.84
CA SER A 179 12.58 -14.62 -7.01
C SER A 179 11.77 -13.54 -7.73
N TYR A 180 11.16 -12.61 -7.00
CA TYR A 180 10.40 -11.52 -7.60
C TYR A 180 11.33 -10.49 -8.24
N LEU A 181 12.42 -10.11 -7.56
CA LEU A 181 13.43 -9.23 -8.16
C LEU A 181 14.05 -9.87 -9.41
N SER A 182 14.35 -11.17 -9.38
CA SER A 182 14.89 -11.89 -10.55
C SER A 182 13.91 -11.88 -11.72
N ALA A 183 12.62 -12.03 -11.44
CA ALA A 183 11.59 -11.97 -12.47
C ALA A 183 11.42 -10.57 -13.08
N GLN A 184 11.72 -9.50 -12.34
CA GLN A 184 11.56 -8.11 -12.82
C GLN A 184 12.82 -7.51 -13.44
N LEU A 185 14.01 -7.83 -12.89
CA LEU A 185 15.28 -7.20 -13.27
C LEU A 185 16.22 -8.16 -14.03
N GLY A 186 15.93 -9.46 -14.06
CA GLY A 186 16.81 -10.49 -14.61
C GLY A 186 17.83 -11.01 -13.58
N ALA A 187 18.71 -11.92 -14.03
CA ALA A 187 19.69 -12.56 -13.16
C ALA A 187 20.96 -11.71 -12.89
N ASP A 188 21.22 -10.71 -13.72
CA ASP A 188 22.39 -9.82 -13.63
C ASP A 188 22.17 -8.70 -12.60
N GLN A 189 21.84 -9.08 -11.37
CA GLN A 189 21.62 -8.15 -10.26
C GLN A 189 22.34 -8.66 -8.99
N PRO A 190 22.68 -7.78 -8.05
CA PRO A 190 23.26 -8.23 -6.78
C PRO A 190 22.21 -8.97 -5.94
N ALA A 191 22.67 -9.83 -5.03
CA ALA A 191 21.81 -10.46 -4.02
C ALA A 191 21.48 -9.52 -2.83
N TYR A 192 21.78 -8.22 -2.95
CA TYR A 192 21.49 -7.18 -1.95
C TYR A 192 21.91 -7.56 -0.52
N ARG A 193 23.19 -7.94 -0.38
CA ARG A 193 23.82 -8.27 0.91
C ARG A 193 24.37 -7.03 1.60
N GLY A 194 24.63 -7.12 2.90
CA GLY A 194 25.20 -6.03 3.71
C GLY A 194 24.18 -5.04 4.28
N PHE A 195 22.93 -5.08 3.85
CA PHE A 195 21.81 -4.35 4.46
C PHE A 195 20.56 -5.21 4.55
N THR A 196 19.66 -4.87 5.47
CA THR A 196 18.32 -5.45 5.54
C THR A 196 17.40 -4.74 4.55
N GLY A 197 16.94 -5.47 3.55
CA GLY A 197 16.02 -5.03 2.50
C GLY A 197 14.61 -5.60 2.67
N VAL A 198 13.62 -4.85 2.22
CA VAL A 198 12.23 -5.25 2.13
C VAL A 198 11.72 -5.00 0.73
N ILE A 199 11.20 -6.04 0.09
CA ILE A 199 10.71 -6.01 -1.28
C ILE A 199 9.19 -6.10 -1.25
N LEU A 200 8.53 -5.04 -1.71
CA LEU A 200 7.10 -5.05 -1.97
C LEU A 200 6.90 -5.76 -3.31
N ALA A 201 6.34 -6.97 -3.31
CA ALA A 201 6.14 -7.77 -4.53
C ALA A 201 4.75 -7.52 -5.13
N LEU A 202 4.64 -6.42 -5.89
CA LEU A 202 3.39 -5.93 -6.49
C LEU A 202 2.26 -5.74 -5.45
N VAL A 203 2.62 -5.19 -4.29
CA VAL A 203 1.71 -4.97 -3.16
C VAL A 203 0.67 -3.92 -3.51
N TYR A 204 -0.61 -4.23 -3.27
CA TYR A 204 -1.70 -3.26 -3.29
C TYR A 204 -1.50 -2.21 -2.20
N ILE A 205 -1.52 -0.93 -2.57
CA ILE A 205 -1.19 0.20 -1.69
C ILE A 205 -2.32 1.23 -1.52
N GLY A 206 -3.51 0.93 -2.05
CA GLY A 206 -4.68 1.78 -1.89
C GLY A 206 -5.23 2.36 -3.19
N THR A 207 -6.06 3.38 -3.04
CA THR A 207 -6.77 4.04 -4.15
C THR A 207 -6.22 5.41 -4.52
N LEU A 208 -5.21 5.88 -3.79
CA LEU A 208 -4.52 7.14 -4.05
C LEU A 208 -3.20 6.88 -4.80
N PRO A 209 -2.80 7.79 -5.71
CA PRO A 209 -1.53 7.70 -6.42
C PRO A 209 -0.35 8.20 -5.56
N GLN A 210 -0.30 7.82 -4.28
CA GLN A 210 0.73 8.22 -3.33
C GLN A 210 1.12 7.03 -2.46
N ILE A 211 2.43 6.84 -2.23
CA ILE A 211 2.91 5.85 -1.27
C ILE A 211 2.82 6.43 0.14
N LYS A 212 1.99 5.80 0.96
CA LYS A 212 1.95 6.08 2.40
C LYS A 212 3.30 5.71 3.04
N PRO A 213 3.75 6.42 4.08
CA PRO A 213 5.03 6.14 4.71
C PRO A 213 5.07 4.73 5.33
N TRP A 214 6.11 3.96 5.02
CA TRP A 214 6.35 2.63 5.59
C TRP A 214 7.33 2.72 6.76
N SER A 215 7.12 1.87 7.77
CA SER A 215 8.05 1.66 8.86
C SER A 215 8.04 0.21 9.32
N PHE A 216 9.15 -0.23 9.91
CA PHE A 216 9.37 -1.63 10.24
C PHE A 216 9.85 -1.75 11.67
N LEU A 217 9.19 -2.59 12.49
CA LEU A 217 9.74 -2.97 13.79
C LEU A 217 10.76 -4.07 13.55
N GLY A 218 12.04 -3.74 13.67
CA GLY A 218 13.13 -4.71 13.61
C GLY A 218 13.59 -5.09 15.01
N LYS A 219 14.16 -6.29 15.14
CA LYS A 219 14.90 -6.71 16.34
C LYS A 219 16.32 -7.13 15.97
N ARG A 220 17.30 -6.68 16.75
CA ARG A 220 18.65 -7.26 16.81
C ARG A 220 19.15 -7.34 18.26
N THR A 221 19.15 -8.54 18.81
CA THR A 221 19.72 -8.88 20.12
C THR A 221 20.61 -10.12 20.07
N ASP A 222 20.52 -10.95 19.04
CA ASP A 222 21.17 -12.27 19.03
C ASP A 222 22.47 -12.27 18.21
N THR A 223 22.71 -11.21 17.44
CA THR A 223 23.86 -11.05 16.53
C THR A 223 24.55 -9.69 16.67
N LEU A 224 25.87 -9.67 16.46
CA LEU A 224 26.68 -8.46 16.26
C LEU A 224 26.53 -7.94 14.82
N THR A 225 26.98 -6.71 14.55
CA THR A 225 26.90 -6.08 13.22
C THR A 225 27.66 -6.86 12.15
N ASP A 226 28.75 -7.53 12.51
CA ASP A 226 29.52 -8.40 11.60
C ASP A 226 28.81 -9.76 11.31
N GLY A 227 27.71 -10.04 11.98
CA GLY A 227 26.92 -11.27 11.85
C GLY A 227 27.34 -12.41 12.77
N SER A 228 28.37 -12.22 13.60
CA SER A 228 28.75 -13.19 14.64
C SER A 228 27.74 -13.21 15.79
N ALA A 229 27.78 -14.28 16.60
CA ALA A 229 26.86 -14.45 17.72
C ALA A 229 27.09 -13.40 18.80
N MET A 230 26.00 -12.91 19.40
CA MET A 230 26.07 -11.95 20.50
C MET A 230 26.82 -12.52 21.71
N TRP A 231 27.77 -11.75 22.24
CA TRP A 231 28.47 -12.09 23.47
C TRP A 231 27.48 -12.19 24.64
N TYR A 232 27.62 -13.22 25.49
CA TYR A 232 26.79 -13.42 26.68
C TYR A 232 25.28 -13.23 26.43
N ILE A 233 24.75 -13.97 25.44
CA ILE A 233 23.37 -13.83 24.92
C ILE A 233 22.28 -13.87 26.00
N SER A 234 22.46 -14.63 27.08
CA SER A 234 21.48 -14.72 28.18
C SER A 234 21.26 -13.41 28.95
N LYS A 235 22.11 -12.39 28.73
CA LYS A 235 21.99 -11.05 29.30
C LYS A 235 21.85 -9.95 28.25
N ALA A 236 21.79 -10.31 26.96
CA ALA A 236 21.72 -9.38 25.86
C ALA A 236 20.33 -8.72 25.79
N ALA A 237 19.27 -9.52 25.77
CA ALA A 237 17.91 -9.01 25.78
C ALA A 237 17.51 -8.51 27.18
N VAL A 238 16.98 -7.30 27.25
CA VAL A 238 16.42 -6.68 28.45
C VAL A 238 14.98 -6.23 28.21
N GLY A 239 14.17 -6.31 29.26
CA GLY A 239 12.73 -6.04 29.17
C GLY A 239 11.94 -7.10 28.41
N SER A 240 10.62 -6.99 28.45
CA SER A 240 9.71 -7.90 27.74
C SER A 240 9.71 -7.67 26.22
N GLU A 241 10.14 -6.51 25.76
CA GLU A 241 10.12 -6.11 24.35
C GLU A 241 11.37 -6.55 23.56
N GLY A 242 12.42 -6.99 24.26
CA GLY A 242 13.67 -7.43 23.65
C GLY A 242 14.61 -6.27 23.27
N ASP A 243 14.77 -5.31 24.18
CA ASP A 243 15.78 -4.26 24.04
C ASP A 243 17.18 -4.84 24.21
N LEU A 244 18.19 -4.21 23.61
CA LEU A 244 19.57 -4.65 23.77
C LEU A 244 20.20 -3.94 24.96
N ASN A 245 20.84 -4.71 25.83
CA ASN A 245 21.60 -4.21 26.96
C ASN A 245 22.75 -3.32 26.49
N ALA A 246 22.93 -2.16 27.14
CA ALA A 246 23.90 -1.15 26.75
C ALA A 246 25.36 -1.67 26.76
N ILE A 247 25.71 -2.60 27.67
CA ILE A 247 27.08 -3.15 27.70
C ILE A 247 27.40 -3.96 26.44
N HIS A 248 26.41 -4.63 25.85
CA HIS A 248 26.57 -5.37 24.59
C HIS A 248 26.76 -4.43 23.41
N ILE A 249 26.12 -3.25 23.43
CA ILE A 249 26.35 -2.20 22.44
C ILE A 249 27.78 -1.68 22.54
N LEU A 250 28.26 -1.37 23.74
CA LEU A 250 29.62 -0.85 23.96
C LEU A 250 30.72 -1.86 23.62
N TYR A 251 30.46 -3.16 23.77
CA TYR A 251 31.41 -4.21 23.39
C TYR A 251 31.64 -4.27 21.86
N GLU A 252 30.64 -3.87 21.09
CA GLU A 252 30.65 -3.96 19.62
C GLU A 252 31.25 -2.72 18.93
N LEU A 253 31.28 -1.58 19.62
CA LEU A 253 31.81 -0.29 19.12
C LEU A 253 33.33 -0.17 19.32
#